data_AF-A0AAA9ZYE4-F1
#
_entry.id   AF-A0AAA9ZYE4-F1
#
_cell.length_a   1.000
_cell.length_b   1.000
_cell.length_c   1.000
_cell.angle_alpha   90.00
_cell.angle_beta   90.00
_cell.angle_gamma   90.00
#
_symmetry.space_group_name_H-M   'P 1'
#
loop_
_entity.id
_entity.type
_entity.pdbx_description
1 polymer ?
#
loop_
_entity_poly.entity_id
_entity_poly.type
_entity_poly.pdbx_seq_one_letter_code
_entity_poly.pdbx_strand_id
1 'polypeptide(L)'
;MSLKITGKSEGQLQLHLHTKQKQFAVPDVPYSIRANVSNKELNVLINTLLKDSGNSEAGKVEFDFLLNGEFVKIPLGRHLKEREISFEDTVELEYVERYPAPEPQDCLLRQ
;
A
#
# COMPACT_ATOMS: atom_id res chain seq x y z
N MET A 1 12.69 -22.76 9.09
CA MET A 1 11.42 -22.08 9.47
C MET A 1 10.57 -21.97 8.24
N SER A 2 9.47 -22.73 8.19
CA SER A 2 8.66 -22.93 6.98
C SER A 2 7.72 -21.74 6.78
N LEU A 3 8.00 -20.88 5.81
CA LEU A 3 7.04 -19.87 5.38
C LEU A 3 5.95 -20.60 4.58
N LYS A 4 4.80 -20.80 5.22
CA LYS A 4 3.60 -21.40 4.62
C LYS A 4 3.07 -20.47 3.52
N ILE A 5 3.51 -20.67 2.28
CA ILE A 5 2.86 -20.10 1.10
C ILE A 5 1.66 -21.01 0.80
N THR A 6 0.50 -20.70 1.39
CA THR A 6 -0.72 -21.51 1.24
C THR A 6 -1.74 -20.74 0.39
N GLY A 7 -2.21 -21.36 -0.69
CA GLY A 7 -3.27 -20.88 -1.63
C GLY A 7 -2.67 -20.44 -2.96
N LYS A 8 -2.48 -21.29 -3.98
CA LYS A 8 -3.44 -22.01 -4.85
C LYS A 8 -4.48 -21.07 -5.48
N SER A 9 -4.10 -20.53 -6.65
CA SER A 9 -4.94 -19.89 -7.66
C SER A 9 -5.64 -18.60 -7.24
N GLU A 10 -4.90 -17.52 -7.08
CA GLU A 10 -5.47 -16.17 -6.96
C GLU A 10 -4.94 -15.33 -8.12
N GLY A 11 -5.85 -14.88 -8.99
CA GLY A 11 -5.54 -14.23 -10.27
C GLY A 11 -4.58 -13.04 -10.15
N GLN A 12 -4.01 -12.65 -11.29
CA GLN A 12 -3.37 -11.34 -11.41
C GLN A 12 -4.46 -10.30 -11.66
N LEU A 13 -4.36 -9.15 -11.00
CA LEU A 13 -5.24 -8.01 -11.22
C LEU A 13 -4.40 -6.79 -11.59
N GLN A 14 -5.01 -5.89 -12.36
CA GLN A 14 -4.40 -4.61 -12.66
C GLN A 14 -4.72 -3.63 -11.54
N LEU A 15 -3.70 -2.95 -11.04
CA LEU A 15 -3.79 -1.99 -9.96
C LEU A 15 -3.21 -0.65 -10.41
N HIS A 16 -3.94 0.44 -10.20
CA HIS A 16 -3.42 1.79 -10.32
C HIS A 16 -3.04 2.33 -8.94
N LEU A 17 -1.80 2.80 -8.82
CA LEU A 17 -1.28 3.37 -7.59
C LEU A 17 -1.44 4.88 -7.66
N HIS A 18 -2.30 5.43 -6.80
CA HIS A 18 -2.51 6.87 -6.70
C HIS A 18 -2.01 7.40 -5.36
N THR A 19 -1.44 8.61 -5.33
CA THR A 19 -1.16 9.29 -4.07
C THR A 19 -1.46 10.77 -4.17
N LYS A 20 -1.97 11.33 -3.08
CA LYS A 20 -2.11 12.78 -2.94
C LYS A 20 -0.78 13.48 -2.69
N GLN A 21 0.25 12.74 -2.27
CA GLN A 21 1.55 13.29 -1.90
C GLN A 21 2.49 13.32 -3.10
N LYS A 22 2.62 14.48 -3.75
CA LYS A 22 3.44 14.65 -4.96
C LYS A 22 4.90 14.22 -4.79
N GLN A 23 5.46 14.34 -3.58
CA GLN A 23 6.82 13.89 -3.28
C GLN A 23 6.99 12.36 -3.41
N PHE A 24 5.91 11.61 -3.16
CA PHE A 24 5.87 10.15 -3.29
C PHE A 24 5.13 9.69 -4.54
N ALA A 25 4.91 10.58 -5.51
CA ALA A 25 4.22 10.22 -6.74
C ALA A 25 5.03 9.17 -7.51
N VAL A 26 4.44 8.00 -7.72
CA VAL A 26 4.95 6.96 -8.61
C VAL A 26 4.36 7.15 -10.02
N PRO A 27 4.90 6.50 -11.05
CA PRO A 27 4.32 6.55 -12.39
C PRO A 27 2.86 6.08 -12.40
N ASP A 28 2.00 6.85 -13.05
CA ASP A 28 0.58 6.52 -13.27
C ASP A 28 0.46 5.45 -14.37
N VAL A 29 0.78 4.21 -14.02
CA VAL A 29 0.74 3.07 -14.94
C VAL A 29 0.03 1.90 -14.28
N PRO A 30 -0.65 1.03 -15.06
CA PRO A 30 -1.28 -0.15 -14.52
C PRO A 30 -0.23 -1.19 -14.11
N TYR A 31 -0.20 -1.54 -12.83
CA TYR A 31 0.68 -2.57 -12.29
C TYR A 31 -0.07 -3.90 -12.16
N SER A 32 0.44 -4.94 -12.84
CA SER A 32 -0.08 -6.29 -12.71
C SER A 32 0.49 -6.95 -11.45
N ILE A 33 -0.34 -7.12 -10.43
CA ILE A 33 0.05 -7.73 -9.16
C ILE A 33 -0.86 -8.91 -8.81
N ARG A 34 -0.41 -9.74 -7.89
CA ARG A 34 -1.23 -10.86 -7.40
C ARG A 34 -2.37 -10.31 -6.57
N ALA A 35 -3.56 -10.90 -6.71
CA ALA A 35 -4.69 -10.55 -5.86
C ALA A 35 -4.34 -10.65 -4.37
N ASN A 36 -3.64 -11.70 -3.94
CA ASN A 36 -3.28 -11.88 -2.52
C ASN A 36 -2.06 -11.05 -2.06
N VAL A 37 -1.75 -9.95 -2.74
CA VAL A 37 -0.71 -9.04 -2.28
C VAL A 37 -1.08 -8.48 -0.90
N SER A 38 -0.09 -8.45 -0.02
CA SER A 38 -0.23 -7.88 1.32
C SER A 38 0.29 -6.44 1.34
N ASN A 39 -0.16 -5.63 2.29
CA ASN A 39 0.32 -4.26 2.49
C ASN A 39 1.85 -4.17 2.57
N LYS A 40 2.51 -5.17 3.16
CA LYS A 40 3.98 -5.24 3.20
C LYS A 40 4.61 -5.31 1.81
N GLU A 41 4.08 -6.16 0.93
CA GLU A 41 4.59 -6.31 -0.43
C GLU A 41 4.34 -5.05 -1.26
N LEU A 42 3.16 -4.45 -1.12
CA LEU A 42 2.85 -3.16 -1.75
C LEU A 42 3.78 -2.05 -1.26
N ASN A 43 4.07 -2.01 0.04
CA ASN A 43 5.00 -1.05 0.62
C ASN A 43 6.43 -1.23 0.08
N VAL A 44 6.89 -2.47 -0.08
CA VAL A 44 8.18 -2.77 -0.72
C VAL A 44 8.20 -2.31 -2.19
N LEU A 45 7.09 -2.52 -2.91
CA LEU A 45 6.94 -2.10 -4.30
C LEU A 45 7.00 -0.57 -4.43
N ILE A 46 6.21 0.17 -3.64
CA ILE A 46 6.25 1.64 -3.61
C ILE A 46 7.65 2.14 -3.26
N ASN A 47 8.26 1.59 -2.20
CA ASN A 47 9.61 2.00 -1.82
C ASN A 47 10.65 1.71 -2.92
N THR A 48 10.49 0.63 -3.67
CA THR A 48 11.35 0.33 -4.82
C THR A 48 11.16 1.35 -5.94
N LEU A 49 9.91 1.70 -6.28
CA LEU A 49 9.58 2.71 -7.29
C LEU A 49 10.10 4.11 -6.90
N LEU A 50 9.96 4.48 -5.63
CA LEU A 50 10.49 5.73 -5.09
C LEU A 50 12.01 5.75 -5.15
N LYS A 51 12.67 4.65 -4.78
CA LYS A 51 14.12 4.53 -4.84
C LYS A 51 14.63 4.68 -6.28
N ASP A 52 13.96 4.05 -7.23
CA ASP A 52 14.26 4.17 -8.66
C ASP A 52 14.09 5.63 -9.16
N SER A 53 13.06 6.32 -8.64
CA SER A 53 12.81 7.74 -8.90
C SER A 53 13.81 8.69 -8.20
N GLY A 54 14.76 8.17 -7.41
CA GLY A 54 15.74 8.97 -6.68
C GLY A 54 15.22 9.60 -5.37
N ASN A 55 14.09 9.14 -4.84
CA ASN A 55 13.56 9.62 -3.56
C ASN A 55 14.40 9.10 -2.39
N SER A 56 14.97 10.02 -1.61
CA SER A 56 15.82 9.69 -0.44
C SER A 56 15.05 9.14 0.76
N GLU A 57 13.72 9.27 0.74
CA GLU A 57 12.81 8.77 1.76
C GLU A 57 12.38 7.31 1.50
N ALA A 58 12.71 6.78 0.33
CA ALA A 58 12.42 5.41 -0.05
C ALA A 58 13.04 4.42 0.95
N GLY A 59 12.18 3.64 1.61
CA GLY A 59 12.53 2.64 2.62
C GLY A 59 12.64 3.18 4.05
N LYS A 60 12.44 4.49 4.26
CA LYS A 60 12.38 5.11 5.60
C LYS A 60 10.95 5.30 6.09
N VAL A 61 10.03 5.55 5.15
CA VAL A 61 8.61 5.74 5.42
C VAL A 61 7.84 4.46 5.13
N GLU A 62 6.86 4.18 5.99
CA GLU A 62 5.83 3.19 5.69
C GLU A 62 4.65 3.88 5.01
N PHE A 63 3.99 3.16 4.12
CA PHE A 63 2.79 3.63 3.45
C PHE A 63 1.59 2.79 3.89
N ASP A 64 0.48 3.47 4.16
CA ASP A 64 -0.82 2.85 4.29
C ASP A 64 -1.54 2.86 2.95
N PHE A 65 -2.35 1.84 2.71
CA PHE A 65 -3.09 1.63 1.47
C PHE A 65 -4.58 1.77 1.72
N LEU A 66 -5.24 2.51 0.86
CA LEU A 66 -6.67 2.76 0.87
C LEU A 66 -7.26 2.34 -0.47
N LEU A 67 -8.32 1.55 -0.41
CA LEU A 67 -9.09 1.14 -1.57
C LEU A 67 -10.46 1.81 -1.46
N ASN A 68 -10.85 2.59 -2.47
CA ASN A 68 -12.11 3.38 -2.45
C ASN A 68 -12.28 4.23 -1.17
N GLY A 69 -11.18 4.76 -0.62
CA GLY A 69 -11.19 5.56 0.61
C GLY A 69 -11.20 4.77 1.91
N GLU A 70 -11.09 3.43 1.88
CA GLU A 70 -11.06 2.59 3.06
C GLU A 70 -9.69 1.91 3.25
N PHE A 71 -9.16 1.93 4.48
CA PHE A 71 -7.87 1.31 4.79
C PHE A 71 -7.89 -0.20 4.60
N VAL A 72 -7.00 -0.68 3.73
CA VAL A 72 -6.81 -2.09 3.44
C VAL A 72 -5.98 -2.72 4.56
N LYS A 73 -6.63 -3.31 5.57
CA LYS A 73 -5.94 -3.98 6.69
C LYS A 73 -5.63 -5.46 6.43
N ILE A 74 -6.24 -6.03 5.41
CA ILE A 74 -6.16 -7.44 5.01
C ILE A 74 -5.57 -7.53 3.58
N PRO A 75 -5.16 -8.71 3.10
CA PRO A 75 -4.68 -8.84 1.72
C PRO A 75 -5.71 -8.36 0.71
N LEU A 76 -5.25 -7.67 -0.34
CA LEU A 76 -6.10 -6.98 -1.30
C LEU A 76 -7.18 -7.92 -1.89
N GLY A 77 -6.81 -9.13 -2.26
CA GLY A 77 -7.69 -10.13 -2.85
C GLY A 77 -8.77 -10.60 -1.89
N ARG A 78 -8.48 -10.63 -0.58
CA ARG A 78 -9.49 -10.91 0.44
C ARG A 78 -10.45 -9.73 0.59
N HIS A 79 -9.92 -8.50 0.61
CA HIS A 79 -10.72 -7.29 0.68
C HIS A 79 -11.68 -7.16 -0.52
N LEU A 80 -11.17 -7.39 -1.73
CA LEU A 80 -11.96 -7.41 -2.97
C LEU A 80 -13.04 -8.50 -2.93
N LYS A 81 -12.68 -9.70 -2.46
CA LYS A 81 -13.62 -10.84 -2.36
C LYS A 81 -14.74 -10.59 -1.35
N GLU A 82 -14.46 -9.96 -0.22
CA GLU A 82 -15.49 -9.58 0.76
C GLU A 82 -16.43 -8.48 0.26
N ARG A 83 -15.98 -7.70 -0.72
CA ARG A 83 -16.73 -6.64 -1.38
C ARG A 83 -17.38 -7.08 -2.71
N GLU A 84 -17.21 -8.35 -3.09
CA GLU A 84 -17.65 -8.91 -4.38
C GLU A 84 -17.16 -8.09 -5.60
N ILE A 85 -15.96 -7.49 -5.49
CA ILE A 85 -15.35 -6.72 -6.58
C ILE A 85 -14.67 -7.70 -7.54
N SER A 86 -15.05 -7.62 -8.82
CA SER A 86 -14.47 -8.44 -9.88
C SER A 86 -13.00 -8.08 -10.15
N PHE A 87 -12.15 -9.10 -10.29
CA PHE A 87 -10.73 -8.96 -10.66
C PHE A 87 -10.51 -8.51 -12.12
N GLU A 88 -11.58 -8.42 -12.90
CA GLU A 88 -11.55 -7.98 -14.30
C GLU A 88 -11.40 -6.45 -14.43
N ASP A 89 -11.74 -5.71 -13.37
CA ASP A 89 -11.66 -4.25 -13.36
C ASP A 89 -10.32 -3.77 -12.78
N THR A 90 -9.89 -2.57 -13.19
CA THR A 90 -8.63 -2.01 -12.70
C THR A 90 -8.84 -1.40 -11.34
N VAL A 91 -8.15 -1.93 -10.33
CA VAL A 91 -8.33 -1.51 -8.95
C VAL A 91 -7.52 -0.24 -8.68
N GLU A 92 -8.21 0.84 -8.34
CA GLU A 92 -7.57 2.06 -7.87
C GLU A 92 -7.20 1.92 -6.39
N LEU A 93 -5.91 1.99 -6.10
CA LEU A 93 -5.36 1.91 -4.76
C LEU A 93 -4.64 3.20 -4.44
N GLU A 94 -5.19 3.93 -3.48
CA GLU A 94 -4.56 5.12 -2.94
C GLU A 94 -3.53 4.71 -1.88
N TYR A 95 -2.34 5.29 -1.92
CA TYR A 95 -1.33 5.11 -0.87
C TYR A 95 -0.93 6.45 -0.25
N VAL A 96 -0.75 6.44 1.06
CA VAL A 96 -0.41 7.63 1.86
C VAL A 96 0.71 7.29 2.83
N GLU A 97 1.52 8.29 3.14
CA GLU A 97 2.58 8.16 4.15
C GLU A 97 1.91 7.87 5.47
N ARG A 98 2.30 6.77 6.09
CA ARG A 98 1.89 6.43 7.43
C ARG A 98 2.65 7.34 8.39
N TYR A 99 2.00 8.41 8.79
CA TYR A 99 2.52 9.23 9.88
C TYR A 99 2.56 8.38 11.16
N PRO A 100 3.74 8.17 11.78
CA PRO A 100 3.76 7.71 13.16
C PRO A 100 3.03 8.77 14.01
N ALA A 101 2.40 8.33 15.10
CA ALA A 101 1.75 9.26 16.01
C ALA A 101 2.73 10.39 16.34
N PRO A 102 2.33 11.67 16.24
CA PRO A 102 3.19 12.75 16.66
C PRO A 102 3.64 12.43 18.08
N GLU A 103 4.95 12.49 18.34
CA GLU A 103 5.46 12.35 19.69
C GLU A 103 4.63 13.25 20.60
N PRO A 104 4.20 12.78 21.78
CA PRO A 104 3.60 13.68 22.74
C PRO A 104 4.64 14.77 22.99
N GLN A 105 4.40 15.96 22.47
CA GLN A 105 5.06 17.14 22.99
C GLN A 105 4.62 17.18 24.43
N ASP A 106 5.47 16.68 25.32
CA ASP A 106 5.34 16.79 26.77
C ASP A 106 5.11 18.28 27.02
N CYS A 107 3.84 18.63 27.18
CA CYS A 107 3.43 19.98 27.43
C CYS A 107 4.03 20.27 28.80
N LEU A 108 5.11 21.05 28.82
CA LEU A 108 5.80 21.53 30.01
C LEU A 108 4.77 22.18 30.96
N LEU A 109 4.09 21.38 31.78
CA LEU A 109 3.42 21.88 32.97
C LEU A 109 4.53 22.19 33.98
N ARG A 110 5.17 23.33 33.77
CA ARG A 110 5.76 24.08 34.87
C ARG A 110 4.60 24.61 35.71
N GLN A 111 4.38 24.01 36.88
CA GLN A 111 3.84 24.72 38.02
C GLN A 111 4.50 24.23 39.30
#